data_AF-L1Q5Y6-F1
#
_entry.id   AF-L1Q5Y6-F1
#
_cell.length_a   1.000
_cell.length_b   1.000
_cell.length_c   1.000
_cell.angle_alpha   90.00
_cell.angle_beta   90.00
_cell.angle_gamma   90.00
#
_symmetry.space_group_name_H-M   'P 1'
#
loop_
_entity.id
_entity.type
_entity.pdbx_description
1 polymer ?
#
loop_
_entity_poly.entity_id
_entity_poly.type
_entity_poly.pdbx_seq_one_letter_code
_entity_poly.pdbx_strand_id
1 'polypeptide(L)'
;MKNLFLKTLVLFTFLTNVFMTCSKPEIETATSNKTKVLKHNYIVVNSVDNSPAEVEVSYSVFINGNAENIVKTERKTTPFIIGGEEVKVVYDSLLFVHGTTRRFHQNELKRNYTPLGADYLSIKNLSSVAIEYAVVGNPKLEFSSANEIANSSDIVNKNQIDKTKVVKYLGGANPIYKATPVLYLIKPELAPQTTVYVLKGIYAADGGVSGREAVAVPLKTPNFGEIVANTPFSVADILSLYKQEYASGNILYPEYDAYMDRGRPYNYSISQGKHYLKFYGTILPDKTLGNTGQIWFINTFKGSYALDGFQEYED
;
A
#
# COMPACT_ATOMS: atom_id res chain seq x y z
N MET A 1 -41.46 45.03 10.39
CA MET A 1 -40.81 43.75 10.77
C MET A 1 -40.45 42.85 9.59
N LYS A 2 -41.28 42.68 8.54
CA LYS A 2 -40.93 41.86 7.34
C LYS A 2 -39.64 42.30 6.61
N ASN A 3 -39.40 43.60 6.45
CA ASN A 3 -38.21 44.11 5.75
C ASN A 3 -36.90 44.00 6.55
N LEU A 4 -36.97 43.84 7.88
CA LEU A 4 -35.78 43.63 8.71
C LEU A 4 -35.38 42.15 8.66
N PHE A 5 -36.35 41.24 8.81
CA PHE A 5 -36.14 39.79 8.71
C PHE A 5 -35.58 39.35 7.36
N LEU A 6 -36.06 39.92 6.24
CA LEU A 6 -35.55 39.58 4.91
C LEU A 6 -34.10 40.03 4.71
N LYS A 7 -33.73 41.20 5.26
CA LYS A 7 -32.35 41.71 5.20
C LYS A 7 -31.40 40.88 6.07
N THR A 8 -31.84 40.43 7.25
CA THR A 8 -31.05 39.54 8.11
C THR A 8 -30.89 38.15 7.49
N LEU A 9 -31.91 37.61 6.83
CA LEU A 9 -31.86 36.29 6.16
C LEU A 9 -30.93 36.30 4.94
N VAL A 10 -30.93 37.38 4.14
CA VAL A 10 -30.02 37.56 3.00
C VAL A 10 -28.58 37.72 3.47
N LEU A 11 -28.35 38.46 4.57
CA LEU A 11 -27.02 38.61 5.15
C LEU A 11 -26.49 37.27 5.71
N PHE A 12 -27.35 36.47 6.35
CA PHE A 12 -27.00 35.16 6.88
C PHE A 12 -26.71 34.14 5.77
N THR A 13 -27.49 34.14 4.67
CA THR A 13 -27.21 33.28 3.50
C THR A 13 -25.95 33.69 2.74
N PHE A 14 -25.60 34.98 2.72
CA PHE A 14 -24.33 35.44 2.16
C PHE A 14 -23.13 35.03 3.05
N LEU A 15 -23.26 35.18 4.37
CA LEU A 15 -22.25 34.76 5.35
C LEU A 15 -22.02 33.23 5.32
N THR A 16 -23.07 32.41 5.19
CA THR A 16 -22.92 30.95 5.09
C THR A 16 -22.28 30.49 3.77
N ASN A 17 -22.41 31.26 2.69
CA ASN A 17 -21.75 30.94 1.40
C ASN A 17 -20.27 31.37 1.37
N VAL A 18 -19.92 32.49 2.00
CA VAL A 18 -18.53 33.00 2.02
C VAL A 18 -17.64 32.23 3.00
N PHE A 19 -18.19 31.68 4.09
CA PHE A 19 -17.43 30.91 5.07
C PHE A 19 -17.39 29.39 4.82
N MET A 20 -18.13 28.86 3.82
CA MET A 20 -18.10 27.43 3.46
C MET A 20 -17.36 27.13 2.14
N THR A 21 -16.76 28.11 1.48
CA THR A 21 -15.79 27.81 0.42
C THR A 21 -14.45 27.47 1.06
N CYS A 22 -14.31 26.24 1.52
CA CYS A 22 -13.00 25.60 1.58
C CYS A 22 -12.48 25.60 0.14
N SER A 23 -11.66 26.59 -0.21
CA SER A 23 -11.05 26.67 -1.52
C SER A 23 -10.24 25.40 -1.72
N LYS A 24 -10.65 24.59 -2.71
CA LYS A 24 -9.86 23.44 -3.13
C LYS A 24 -8.47 23.98 -3.49
N PRO A 25 -7.39 23.36 -3.00
CA PRO A 25 -6.05 23.80 -3.36
C PRO A 25 -5.93 23.81 -4.88
N GLU A 26 -5.35 24.88 -5.42
CA GLU A 26 -5.03 24.94 -6.84
C GLU A 26 -3.91 23.92 -7.10
N ILE A 27 -4.11 23.11 -8.13
CA ILE A 27 -3.15 22.08 -8.56
C ILE A 27 -2.52 22.60 -9.83
N GLU A 28 -1.23 22.93 -9.76
CA GLU A 28 -0.44 23.26 -10.94
C GLU A 28 0.47 22.07 -11.27
N THR A 29 0.43 21.59 -12.51
CA THR A 29 1.43 20.62 -12.98
C THR A 29 2.76 21.34 -13.11
N ALA A 30 3.66 21.13 -12.14
CA ALA A 30 4.98 21.76 -12.13
C ALA A 30 5.88 21.16 -13.21
N THR A 31 5.80 19.85 -13.46
CA THR A 31 6.56 19.18 -14.52
C THR A 31 5.84 17.90 -14.94
N SER A 32 5.67 17.67 -16.24
CA SER A 32 4.98 16.48 -16.77
C SER A 32 5.96 15.46 -17.37
N ASN A 33 5.56 14.18 -17.38
CA ASN A 33 6.27 13.07 -18.03
C ASN A 33 7.68 12.82 -17.49
N LYS A 34 7.89 13.01 -16.18
CA LYS A 34 9.10 12.52 -15.52
C LYS A 34 9.11 10.99 -15.54
N THR A 35 10.30 10.41 -15.43
CA THR A 35 10.45 8.95 -15.31
C THR A 35 11.22 8.59 -14.05
N LYS A 36 10.87 7.45 -13.45
CA LYS A 36 11.57 6.88 -12.30
C LYS A 36 11.56 5.36 -12.41
N VAL A 37 12.58 4.70 -11.87
CA VAL A 37 12.57 3.25 -11.71
C VAL A 37 11.98 2.93 -10.35
N LEU A 38 10.86 2.22 -10.35
CA LEU A 38 10.25 1.61 -9.17
C LEU A 38 10.35 0.09 -9.27
N LYS A 39 9.74 -0.63 -8.34
CA LYS A 39 9.62 -2.09 -8.41
C LYS A 39 8.17 -2.50 -8.58
N HIS A 40 7.95 -3.73 -9.04
CA HIS A 40 6.64 -4.35 -8.92
C HIS A 40 6.39 -4.90 -7.52
N ASN A 41 5.12 -4.93 -7.13
CA ASN A 41 4.59 -5.80 -6.09
C ASN A 41 4.72 -7.25 -6.54
N TYR A 42 4.68 -8.17 -5.59
CA TYR A 42 4.70 -9.61 -5.89
C TYR A 42 3.28 -10.11 -6.18
N ILE A 43 3.17 -11.03 -7.14
CA ILE A 43 1.96 -11.82 -7.35
C ILE A 43 2.31 -13.26 -7.01
N VAL A 44 1.61 -13.81 -6.02
CA VAL A 44 1.69 -15.24 -5.68
C VAL A 44 0.57 -15.96 -6.40
N VAL A 45 0.85 -17.13 -7.00
CA VAL A 45 -0.13 -17.88 -7.80
C VAL A 45 -0.07 -19.37 -7.45
N ASN A 46 -1.22 -19.98 -7.25
CA ASN A 46 -1.38 -21.42 -7.14
C ASN A 46 -2.68 -21.89 -7.80
N SER A 47 -2.83 -23.20 -8.00
CA SER A 47 -4.14 -23.78 -8.30
C SER A 47 -5.01 -23.82 -7.04
N VAL A 48 -6.33 -23.71 -7.21
CA VAL A 48 -7.29 -23.72 -6.09
C VAL A 48 -7.27 -25.07 -5.34
N ASP A 49 -6.93 -26.16 -6.02
CA ASP A 49 -6.85 -27.51 -5.46
C ASP A 49 -5.40 -27.97 -5.13
N ASN A 50 -4.42 -27.07 -5.28
CA ASN A 50 -2.98 -27.34 -5.11
C ASN A 50 -2.38 -28.36 -6.10
N SER A 51 -3.08 -28.74 -7.16
CA SER A 51 -2.50 -29.53 -8.25
C SER A 51 -1.55 -28.69 -9.12
N PRO A 52 -0.56 -29.28 -9.80
CA PRO A 52 0.25 -28.56 -10.78
C PRO A 52 -0.62 -28.02 -11.92
N ALA A 53 -0.57 -26.70 -12.14
CA ALA A 53 -1.28 -26.01 -13.22
C ALA A 53 -0.31 -25.20 -14.07
N GLU A 54 -0.41 -25.32 -15.40
CA GLU A 54 0.35 -24.52 -16.34
C GLU A 54 -0.26 -23.12 -16.50
N VAL A 55 0.59 -22.10 -16.39
CA VAL A 55 0.19 -20.69 -16.47
C VAL A 55 1.19 -19.94 -17.33
N GLU A 56 0.68 -19.10 -18.23
CA GLU A 56 1.50 -18.15 -18.98
C GLU A 56 1.31 -16.76 -18.37
N VAL A 57 2.42 -16.14 -17.99
CA VAL A 57 2.45 -14.79 -17.43
C VAL A 57 3.17 -13.86 -18.40
N SER A 58 2.64 -12.67 -18.59
CA SER A 58 3.26 -11.63 -19.41
C SER A 58 3.14 -10.29 -18.71
N TYR A 59 4.27 -9.62 -18.46
CA TYR A 59 4.31 -8.34 -17.76
C TYR A 59 5.53 -7.52 -18.17
N SER A 60 5.44 -6.21 -17.98
CA SER A 60 6.56 -5.32 -18.29
C SER A 60 7.66 -5.44 -17.24
N VAL A 61 8.93 -5.27 -17.61
CA VAL A 61 10.05 -5.10 -16.67
C VAL A 61 11.04 -4.09 -17.23
N PHE A 62 11.83 -3.49 -16.37
CA PHE A 62 12.93 -2.61 -16.75
C PHE A 62 14.27 -3.31 -16.50
N ILE A 63 15.16 -3.23 -17.48
CA ILE A 63 16.57 -3.65 -17.35
C ILE A 63 17.41 -2.39 -17.40
N ASN A 64 18.29 -2.21 -16.42
CA ASN A 64 19.16 -1.05 -16.36
C ASN A 64 19.98 -0.91 -17.66
N GLY A 65 20.01 0.30 -18.23
CA GLY A 65 20.58 0.58 -19.54
C GLY A 65 19.55 0.67 -20.67
N ASN A 66 18.31 0.18 -20.49
CA ASN A 66 17.26 0.33 -21.49
C ASN A 66 16.66 1.75 -21.49
N ALA A 67 16.22 2.21 -22.67
CA ALA A 67 15.43 3.44 -22.80
C ALA A 67 14.02 3.25 -22.23
N GLU A 68 13.40 2.10 -22.49
CA GLU A 68 12.01 1.79 -22.16
C GLU A 68 11.90 0.45 -21.41
N ASN A 69 10.71 0.15 -20.89
CA ASN A 69 10.42 -1.20 -20.38
C ASN A 69 10.43 -2.20 -21.54
N ILE A 70 10.58 -3.48 -21.21
CA ILE A 70 10.38 -4.61 -22.12
C ILE A 70 9.27 -5.50 -21.61
N VAL A 71 8.66 -6.30 -22.49
CA VAL A 71 7.70 -7.32 -22.07
C VAL A 71 8.42 -8.64 -21.83
N LYS A 72 8.24 -9.18 -20.63
CA LYS A 72 8.69 -10.52 -20.23
C LYS A 72 7.49 -11.47 -20.27
N THR A 73 7.59 -12.53 -21.07
CA THR A 73 6.59 -13.61 -21.13
C THR A 73 7.22 -14.92 -20.68
N GLU A 74 6.60 -15.61 -19.74
CA GLU A 74 7.08 -16.88 -19.20
C GLU A 74 5.95 -17.90 -19.05
N ARG A 75 6.27 -19.18 -19.21
CA ARG A 75 5.41 -20.29 -18.77
C ARG A 75 5.93 -20.82 -17.44
N LYS A 76 5.01 -21.02 -16.49
CA LYS A 76 5.31 -21.50 -15.14
C LYS A 76 4.27 -22.55 -14.73
N THR A 77 4.71 -23.48 -13.90
CA THR A 77 3.85 -24.44 -13.21
C THR A 77 3.62 -23.96 -11.78
N THR A 78 2.37 -24.01 -11.30
CA THR A 78 2.04 -23.65 -9.91
C THR A 78 2.67 -24.61 -8.88
N PRO A 79 3.00 -24.13 -7.67
CA PRO A 79 2.93 -22.74 -7.20
C PRO A 79 4.14 -21.90 -7.66
N PHE A 80 3.93 -20.59 -7.87
CA PHE A 80 5.03 -19.67 -8.18
C PHE A 80 4.77 -18.24 -7.70
N ILE A 81 5.82 -17.41 -7.76
CA ILE A 81 5.78 -15.98 -7.45
C ILE A 81 6.42 -15.23 -8.63
N ILE A 82 5.80 -14.13 -9.05
CA ILE A 82 6.36 -13.15 -9.99
C ILE A 82 6.36 -11.75 -9.38
N GLY A 83 7.00 -10.80 -10.04
CA GLY A 83 7.11 -9.42 -9.56
C GLY A 83 8.34 -9.22 -8.69
N GLY A 84 8.45 -8.00 -8.15
CA GLY A 84 9.65 -7.54 -7.46
C GLY A 84 10.76 -7.02 -8.35
N GLU A 85 10.68 -7.26 -9.66
CA GLU A 85 11.57 -6.67 -10.66
C GLU A 85 11.38 -5.16 -10.75
N GLU A 86 12.39 -4.49 -11.31
CA GLU A 86 12.34 -3.06 -11.61
C GLU A 86 11.40 -2.78 -12.77
N VAL A 87 10.79 -1.60 -12.75
CA VAL A 87 9.92 -1.08 -13.82
C VAL A 87 10.11 0.42 -13.91
N LYS A 88 10.26 0.95 -15.14
CA LYS A 88 10.28 2.39 -15.38
C LYS A 88 8.84 2.88 -15.45
N VAL A 89 8.52 3.83 -14.57
CA VAL A 89 7.21 4.51 -14.53
C VAL A 89 7.31 5.89 -15.13
N VAL A 90 6.19 6.38 -15.66
CA VAL A 90 6.01 7.77 -16.07
C VAL A 90 5.10 8.45 -15.04
N TYR A 91 5.43 9.68 -14.64
CA TYR A 91 4.64 10.42 -13.67
C TYR A 91 4.67 11.93 -13.94
N ASP A 92 3.68 12.63 -13.41
CA ASP A 92 3.65 14.09 -13.33
C ASP A 92 4.02 14.55 -11.92
N SER A 93 4.84 15.58 -11.82
CA SER A 93 5.12 16.29 -10.57
C SER A 93 4.12 17.43 -10.45
N LEU A 94 3.25 17.34 -9.46
CA LEU A 94 2.20 18.30 -9.16
C LEU A 94 2.63 19.19 -7.99
N LEU A 95 2.33 20.48 -8.10
CA LEU A 95 2.47 21.46 -7.04
C LEU A 95 1.07 21.83 -6.55
N PHE A 96 0.81 21.52 -5.29
CA PHE A 96 -0.43 21.91 -4.63
C PHE A 96 -0.19 23.20 -3.88
N VAL A 97 -0.98 24.23 -4.20
CA VAL A 97 -0.93 25.54 -3.55
C VAL A 97 -2.18 25.71 -2.69
N HIS A 98 -1.99 25.80 -1.37
CA HIS A 98 -3.06 26.09 -0.43
C HIS A 98 -2.87 27.49 0.17
N GLY A 99 -3.72 28.42 -0.23
CA GLY A 99 -3.58 29.84 0.10
C GLY A 99 -2.31 30.45 -0.53
N THR A 100 -1.74 31.48 0.10
CA THR A 100 -0.58 32.21 -0.46
C THR A 100 0.78 31.62 -0.07
N THR A 101 0.84 30.62 0.81
CA THR A 101 2.10 30.22 1.46
C THR A 101 2.39 28.73 1.52
N ARG A 102 1.38 27.84 1.49
CA ARG A 102 1.62 26.39 1.61
C ARG A 102 1.71 25.75 0.24
N ARG A 103 2.91 25.28 -0.09
CA ARG A 103 3.22 24.56 -1.33
C ARG A 103 3.69 23.16 -0.96
N PHE A 104 3.06 22.13 -1.50
CA PHE A 104 3.57 20.77 -1.37
C PHE A 104 3.61 20.05 -2.72
N HIS A 105 4.65 19.26 -2.92
CA HIS A 105 4.83 18.45 -4.12
C HIS A 105 4.22 17.08 -3.94
N GLN A 106 3.58 16.58 -4.98
CA GLN A 106 3.15 15.19 -5.07
C GLN A 106 3.38 14.70 -6.49
N ASN A 107 3.90 13.49 -6.62
CA ASN A 107 4.04 12.84 -7.90
C ASN A 107 2.81 11.97 -8.17
N GLU A 108 2.29 11.99 -9.39
CA GLU A 108 1.13 11.21 -9.81
C GLU A 108 1.51 10.29 -10.99
N LEU A 109 1.33 8.98 -10.81
CA LEU A 109 1.64 7.98 -11.83
C LEU A 109 0.72 8.11 -13.04
N LYS A 110 1.31 8.07 -14.24
CA LYS A 110 0.57 7.83 -15.48
C LYS A 110 0.42 6.33 -15.67
N ARG A 111 -0.73 5.82 -15.25
CA ARG A 111 -1.08 4.40 -15.34
C ARG A 111 -1.12 3.96 -16.79
N ASN A 112 -0.41 2.88 -17.11
CA ASN A 112 -0.39 2.31 -18.45
C ASN A 112 -0.39 0.78 -18.40
N TYR A 113 -1.49 0.21 -18.88
CA TYR A 113 -1.80 -1.22 -18.83
C TYR A 113 -1.53 -1.95 -20.15
N THR A 114 -1.02 -1.27 -21.18
CA THR A 114 -0.66 -1.90 -22.47
C THR A 114 0.78 -2.42 -22.43
N PRO A 115 1.19 -3.34 -23.33
CA PRO A 115 2.58 -3.79 -23.44
C PRO A 115 3.58 -2.63 -23.35
N LEU A 116 4.69 -2.81 -22.61
CA LEU A 116 5.70 -1.78 -22.25
C LEU A 116 5.23 -0.75 -21.20
N GLY A 117 3.93 -0.66 -20.93
CA GLY A 117 3.37 0.09 -19.83
C GLY A 117 3.73 -0.51 -18.46
N ALA A 118 3.94 0.34 -17.46
CA ALA A 118 4.43 -0.08 -16.15
C ALA A 118 3.43 -0.95 -15.35
N ASP A 119 2.13 -0.86 -15.66
CA ASP A 119 1.07 -1.66 -15.03
C ASP A 119 0.67 -2.89 -15.85
N TYR A 120 1.32 -3.14 -16.99
CA TYR A 120 1.03 -4.28 -17.85
C TYR A 120 1.27 -5.60 -17.11
N LEU A 121 0.20 -6.37 -16.97
CA LEU A 121 0.18 -7.69 -16.39
C LEU A 121 -0.94 -8.50 -17.05
N SER A 122 -0.58 -9.70 -17.51
CA SER A 122 -1.49 -10.69 -18.07
C SER A 122 -1.16 -12.05 -17.46
N ILE A 123 -2.16 -12.73 -16.90
CA ILE A 123 -2.03 -14.07 -16.33
C ILE A 123 -3.06 -14.96 -17.04
N LYS A 124 -2.57 -15.87 -17.88
CA LYS A 124 -3.38 -16.80 -18.65
C LYS A 124 -3.30 -18.19 -18.04
N ASN A 125 -4.42 -18.67 -17.54
CA ASN A 125 -4.56 -20.04 -17.07
C ASN A 125 -4.62 -20.98 -18.29
N LEU A 126 -3.67 -21.92 -18.39
CA LEU A 126 -3.60 -22.90 -19.47
C LEU A 126 -4.02 -24.30 -19.02
N SER A 127 -4.47 -24.42 -17.77
CA SER A 127 -4.87 -25.68 -17.15
C SER A 127 -6.39 -25.84 -17.13
N SER A 128 -6.83 -27.07 -16.84
CA SER A 128 -8.24 -27.43 -16.65
C SER A 128 -8.77 -27.11 -15.24
N VAL A 129 -7.91 -26.64 -14.33
CA VAL A 129 -8.26 -26.27 -12.95
C VAL A 129 -8.22 -24.76 -12.77
N ALA A 130 -9.06 -24.22 -11.89
CA ALA A 130 -8.98 -22.79 -11.57
C ALA A 130 -7.69 -22.49 -10.82
N ILE A 131 -7.08 -21.34 -11.12
CA ILE A 131 -5.95 -20.80 -10.37
C ILE A 131 -6.39 -19.61 -9.54
N GLU A 132 -5.68 -19.33 -8.46
CA GLU A 132 -5.88 -18.18 -7.60
C GLU A 132 -4.60 -17.38 -7.46
N TYR A 133 -4.75 -16.08 -7.18
CA TYR A 133 -3.63 -15.17 -7.02
C TYR A 133 -3.84 -14.23 -5.84
N ALA A 134 -2.75 -13.76 -5.27
CA ALA A 134 -2.76 -12.64 -4.33
C ALA A 134 -1.63 -11.64 -4.62
N VAL A 135 -1.90 -10.35 -4.32
CA VAL A 135 -0.97 -9.24 -4.49
C VAL A 135 -0.31 -8.94 -3.14
N VAL A 136 0.99 -9.16 -3.06
CA VAL A 136 1.82 -8.88 -1.87
C VAL A 136 2.67 -7.65 -2.17
N GLY A 137 2.55 -6.60 -1.36
CA GLY A 137 3.32 -5.39 -1.56
C GLY A 137 4.82 -5.62 -1.40
N ASN A 138 5.61 -4.89 -2.19
CA ASN A 138 7.07 -4.86 -2.11
C ASN A 138 7.69 -3.58 -1.47
N PRO A 139 6.99 -2.68 -0.75
CA PRO A 139 7.65 -1.53 -0.14
C PRO A 139 8.65 -2.00 0.92
N LYS A 140 9.78 -1.29 1.07
CA LYS A 140 10.65 -1.48 2.24
C LYS A 140 10.05 -0.73 3.42
N LEU A 141 10.36 -1.16 4.64
CA LEU A 141 10.12 -0.32 5.81
C LEU A 141 10.95 0.95 5.73
N GLU A 142 10.29 2.07 6.01
CA GLU A 142 10.92 3.37 6.20
C GLU A 142 10.90 3.71 7.69
N PHE A 143 11.94 4.40 8.15
CA PHE A 143 12.08 4.76 9.55
C PHE A 143 12.06 6.29 9.70
N SER A 144 11.38 6.77 10.74
CA SER A 144 11.45 8.16 11.16
C SER A 144 12.87 8.50 11.60
N SER A 145 13.25 9.77 11.45
CA SER A 145 14.56 10.22 11.92
C SER A 145 14.63 10.17 13.45
N ALA A 146 15.81 9.85 14.01
CA ALA A 146 15.97 9.82 15.46
C ALA A 146 15.67 11.18 16.13
N ASN A 147 15.92 12.28 15.41
CA ASN A 147 15.63 13.64 15.87
C ASN A 147 14.12 13.92 15.94
N GLU A 148 13.36 13.49 14.95
CA GLU A 148 11.89 13.58 14.95
C GLU A 148 11.31 12.83 16.17
N ILE A 149 11.78 11.61 16.42
CA ILE A 149 11.33 10.81 17.55
C ILE A 149 11.77 11.40 18.90
N ALA A 150 12.99 11.93 19.01
CA ALA A 150 13.47 12.54 20.26
C ALA A 150 12.62 13.77 20.65
N ASN A 151 12.24 14.58 19.66
CA ASN A 151 11.48 15.81 19.85
C ASN A 151 9.96 15.62 19.87
N SER A 152 9.46 14.44 19.53
CA SER A 152 8.02 14.14 19.59
C SER A 152 7.47 14.26 21.02
N SER A 153 6.44 15.09 21.22
CA SER A 153 5.69 15.16 22.48
C SER A 153 4.76 13.96 22.68
N ASP A 154 4.43 13.26 21.60
CA ASP A 154 3.30 12.34 21.59
C ASP A 154 3.72 10.92 21.96
N ILE A 155 5.00 10.57 21.80
CA ILE A 155 5.51 9.23 22.07
C ILE A 155 5.93 9.11 23.54
N VAL A 156 5.12 8.43 24.34
CA VAL A 156 5.26 8.39 25.80
C VAL A 156 6.53 7.66 26.27
N ASN A 157 6.95 6.63 25.54
CA ASN A 157 8.08 5.77 25.88
C ASN A 157 9.33 6.04 25.01
N LYS A 158 9.44 7.21 24.37
CA LYS A 158 10.55 7.56 23.44
C LYS A 158 11.95 7.43 24.05
N ASN A 159 12.07 7.50 25.37
CA ASN A 159 13.34 7.38 26.10
C ASN A 159 13.76 5.92 26.37
N GLN A 160 12.90 4.94 26.08
CA GLN A 160 13.13 3.52 26.35
C GLN A 160 13.37 2.68 25.07
N ILE A 161 13.33 3.32 23.91
CA ILE A 161 13.38 2.66 22.59
C ILE A 161 14.59 3.12 21.78
N ASP A 162 14.96 2.32 20.79
CA ASP A 162 15.88 2.75 19.73
C ASP A 162 15.14 3.64 18.74
N LYS A 163 15.41 4.94 18.82
CA LYS A 163 14.73 5.99 18.03
C LYS A 163 15.00 5.87 16.53
N THR A 164 16.07 5.19 16.11
CA THR A 164 16.41 4.98 14.68
C THR A 164 15.56 3.89 14.03
N LYS A 165 14.81 3.13 14.83
CA LYS A 165 14.05 1.95 14.38
C LYS A 165 12.55 2.14 14.48
N VAL A 166 12.08 3.37 14.65
CA VAL A 166 10.64 3.67 14.65
C VAL A 166 10.16 3.75 13.21
N VAL A 167 9.26 2.84 12.84
CA VAL A 167 8.65 2.79 11.50
C VAL A 167 7.86 4.08 11.27
N LYS A 168 8.09 4.69 10.11
CA LYS A 168 7.44 5.93 9.71
C LYS A 168 5.93 5.71 9.51
N TYR A 169 5.12 6.70 9.88
CA TYR A 169 3.69 6.73 9.58
C TYR A 169 3.48 6.58 8.06
N LEU A 170 2.65 5.63 7.63
CA LEU A 170 2.45 5.28 6.21
C LEU A 170 3.74 4.85 5.47
N GLY A 171 4.75 4.42 6.20
CA GLY A 171 5.98 3.86 5.64
C GLY A 171 6.01 2.36 5.85
N GLY A 172 5.90 1.57 4.79
CA GLY A 172 6.24 0.15 4.93
C GLY A 172 5.58 -0.85 4.02
N ALA A 173 6.12 -2.06 4.11
CA ALA A 173 5.70 -3.29 3.43
C ALA A 173 4.27 -3.67 3.83
N ASN A 174 3.33 -3.62 2.88
CA ASN A 174 1.90 -3.88 3.09
C ASN A 174 1.44 -5.10 2.28
N PRO A 175 0.41 -5.85 2.70
CA PRO A 175 -0.36 -5.68 3.93
C PRO A 175 0.32 -6.28 5.17
N ILE A 176 -0.20 -5.94 6.35
CA ILE A 176 0.24 -6.42 7.67
C ILE A 176 -0.65 -7.57 8.14
N TYR A 177 -0.04 -8.70 8.49
CA TYR A 177 -0.64 -9.84 9.17
C TYR A 177 0.04 -10.03 10.51
N LYS A 178 -0.70 -9.96 11.63
CA LYS A 178 -0.15 -10.21 12.98
C LYS A 178 1.17 -9.46 13.26
N ALA A 179 1.14 -8.14 13.05
CA ALA A 179 2.26 -7.22 13.19
C ALA A 179 3.42 -7.48 12.21
N THR A 180 3.22 -8.30 11.18
CA THR A 180 4.25 -8.64 10.21
C THR A 180 3.79 -8.29 8.80
N PRO A 181 4.59 -7.54 8.02
CA PRO A 181 4.40 -7.46 6.58
C PRO A 181 4.37 -8.84 5.93
N VAL A 182 3.34 -9.13 5.14
CA VAL A 182 3.22 -10.42 4.44
C VAL A 182 4.46 -10.70 3.57
N LEU A 183 5.07 -9.65 3.01
CA LEU A 183 6.35 -9.71 2.29
C LEU A 183 7.42 -10.48 3.07
N TYR A 184 7.55 -10.23 4.36
CA TYR A 184 8.61 -10.82 5.20
C TYR A 184 8.30 -12.25 5.63
N LEU A 185 7.05 -12.71 5.50
CA LEU A 185 6.70 -14.11 5.71
C LEU A 185 7.10 -14.97 4.51
N ILE A 186 6.92 -14.46 3.29
CA ILE A 186 7.27 -15.18 2.05
C ILE A 186 8.73 -14.96 1.61
N LYS A 187 9.31 -13.82 1.98
CA LYS A 187 10.70 -13.41 1.69
C LYS A 187 11.38 -12.86 2.96
N PRO A 188 11.64 -13.71 3.97
CA PRO A 188 12.22 -13.27 5.23
C PRO A 188 13.59 -12.61 5.06
N GLU A 189 14.33 -12.91 4.01
CA GLU A 189 15.60 -12.27 3.66
C GLU A 189 15.47 -10.75 3.38
N LEU A 190 14.28 -10.26 3.05
CA LEU A 190 14.00 -8.84 2.83
C LEU A 190 13.62 -8.09 4.10
N ALA A 191 13.41 -8.81 5.22
CA ALA A 191 13.09 -8.18 6.48
C ALA A 191 14.32 -7.46 7.08
N PRO A 192 14.14 -6.43 7.93
CA PRO A 192 15.25 -5.69 8.54
C PRO A 192 16.21 -6.52 9.41
N GLN A 193 15.87 -7.76 9.75
CA GLN A 193 16.63 -8.64 10.64
C GLN A 193 16.87 -8.04 12.04
N THR A 194 15.93 -7.23 12.52
CA THR A 194 15.98 -6.60 13.85
C THR A 194 14.57 -6.50 14.43
N THR A 195 14.49 -6.15 15.71
CA THR A 195 13.29 -5.55 16.28
C THR A 195 13.16 -4.12 15.76
N VAL A 196 11.96 -3.76 15.31
CA VAL A 196 11.54 -2.40 14.96
C VAL A 196 10.51 -1.91 15.95
N TYR A 197 10.17 -0.62 15.93
CA TYR A 197 9.13 -0.04 16.76
C TYR A 197 8.03 0.54 15.90
N VAL A 198 6.78 0.23 16.23
CA VAL A 198 5.60 0.72 15.52
C VAL A 198 4.76 1.50 16.50
N LEU A 199 4.22 2.64 16.05
CA LEU A 199 3.41 3.50 16.92
C LEU A 199 1.99 2.96 17.03
N LYS A 200 1.49 2.87 18.26
CA LYS A 200 0.12 2.49 18.61
C LYS A 200 -0.54 3.67 19.31
N GLY A 201 -1.78 3.99 18.96
CA GLY A 201 -2.50 5.06 19.65
C GLY A 201 -2.78 4.71 21.11
N ILE A 202 -2.52 5.66 22.01
CA ILE A 202 -3.06 5.67 23.37
C ILE A 202 -4.25 6.62 23.35
N TYR A 203 -5.37 6.17 23.90
CA TYR A 203 -6.61 6.89 23.75
C TYR A 203 -7.31 7.11 25.08
N ALA A 204 -7.84 8.32 25.23
CA ALA A 204 -8.68 8.68 26.34
C ALA A 204 -10.08 8.04 26.22
N ALA A 205 -10.83 8.04 27.32
CA ALA A 205 -12.16 7.45 27.41
C ALA A 205 -13.19 8.10 26.47
N ASP A 206 -12.95 9.34 26.03
CA ASP A 206 -13.76 10.07 25.06
C ASP A 206 -13.44 9.73 23.59
N GLY A 207 -12.46 8.84 23.37
CA GLY A 207 -12.03 8.39 22.05
C GLY A 207 -10.89 9.22 21.42
N GLY A 208 -10.49 10.33 22.04
CA GLY A 208 -9.38 11.18 21.58
C GLY A 208 -8.02 10.50 21.74
N VAL A 209 -7.07 10.79 20.84
CA VAL A 209 -5.68 10.34 20.97
C VAL A 209 -5.01 11.17 22.06
N SER A 210 -4.64 10.53 23.16
CA SER A 210 -3.93 11.17 24.28
C SER A 210 -2.41 11.01 24.18
N GLY A 211 -1.93 10.22 23.22
CA GLY A 211 -0.51 9.98 22.95
C GLY A 211 -0.33 8.75 22.07
N ARG A 212 0.92 8.33 21.89
CA ARG A 212 1.29 7.11 21.18
C ARG A 212 2.30 6.32 22.01
N GLU A 213 2.20 5.00 21.95
CA GLU A 213 3.19 4.08 22.47
C GLU A 213 3.98 3.48 21.30
N ALA A 214 5.31 3.46 21.40
CA ALA A 214 6.14 2.72 20.46
C ALA A 214 6.23 1.24 20.91
N VAL A 215 5.60 0.35 20.16
CA VAL A 215 5.53 -1.09 20.44
C VAL A 215 6.63 -1.81 19.67
N ALA A 216 7.41 -2.64 20.37
CA ALA A 216 8.45 -3.46 19.76
C ALA A 216 7.85 -4.60 18.92
N VAL A 217 8.31 -4.71 17.68
CA VAL A 217 7.89 -5.74 16.73
C VAL A 217 9.16 -6.46 16.22
N PRO A 218 9.40 -7.73 16.60
CA PRO A 218 10.52 -8.48 16.05
C PRO A 218 10.28 -8.77 14.56
N LEU A 219 11.23 -8.49 13.68
CA LEU A 219 11.17 -8.84 12.26
C LEU A 219 12.47 -9.56 11.85
N LYS A 220 12.72 -10.69 12.53
CA LYS A 220 13.91 -11.51 12.31
C LYS A 220 13.61 -12.96 12.66
N THR A 221 14.20 -13.91 11.95
CA THR A 221 14.00 -15.33 12.25
C THR A 221 14.35 -15.66 13.71
N PRO A 222 13.53 -16.42 14.44
CA PRO A 222 12.24 -17.00 14.02
C PRO A 222 11.02 -16.13 14.34
N ASN A 223 11.20 -14.94 14.90
CA ASN A 223 10.10 -14.10 15.39
C ASN A 223 9.76 -12.98 14.40
N PHE A 224 8.57 -13.08 13.83
CA PHE A 224 7.99 -12.09 12.94
C PHE A 224 6.68 -11.60 13.57
N GLY A 225 6.71 -10.42 14.20
CA GLY A 225 5.57 -9.87 14.91
C GLY A 225 5.04 -10.84 15.97
N GLU A 226 3.77 -11.23 15.81
CA GLU A 226 3.10 -12.21 16.68
C GLU A 226 3.23 -13.66 16.17
N ILE A 227 4.06 -13.91 15.14
CA ILE A 227 4.26 -15.20 14.48
C ILE A 227 5.65 -15.74 14.78
N VAL A 228 5.72 -17.04 15.09
CA VAL A 228 6.97 -17.80 15.12
C VAL A 228 7.07 -18.60 13.82
N ALA A 229 8.02 -18.24 12.96
CA ALA A 229 8.27 -18.87 11.67
C ALA A 229 9.75 -19.21 11.52
N ASN A 230 10.08 -20.50 11.54
CA ASN A 230 11.44 -21.01 11.31
C ASN A 230 11.75 -21.17 9.81
N THR A 231 10.71 -21.25 8.99
CA THR A 231 10.79 -21.37 7.54
C THR A 231 9.90 -20.31 6.89
N PRO A 232 10.22 -19.82 5.69
CA PRO A 232 9.32 -18.95 4.93
C PRO A 232 7.95 -19.60 4.75
N PHE A 233 6.90 -18.78 4.73
CA PHE A 233 5.56 -19.21 4.38
C PHE A 233 5.54 -19.67 2.92
N SER A 234 4.82 -20.76 2.65
CA SER A 234 4.60 -21.23 1.29
C SER A 234 3.60 -20.32 0.55
N VAL A 235 3.56 -20.44 -0.77
CA VAL A 235 2.53 -19.76 -1.59
C VAL A 235 1.11 -20.15 -1.14
N ALA A 236 0.90 -21.42 -0.76
CA ALA A 236 -0.39 -21.89 -0.26
C ALA A 236 -0.77 -21.24 1.07
N ASP A 237 0.19 -21.06 1.99
CA ASP A 237 -0.05 -20.35 3.26
C ASP A 237 -0.49 -18.91 3.01
N ILE A 238 0.20 -18.21 2.11
CA ILE A 238 -0.15 -16.82 1.76
C ILE A 238 -1.55 -16.75 1.12
N LEU A 239 -1.85 -17.59 0.12
CA LEU A 239 -3.17 -17.59 -0.52
C LEU A 239 -4.29 -17.92 0.48
N SER A 240 -4.03 -18.82 1.45
CA SER A 240 -4.97 -19.09 2.53
C SER A 240 -5.26 -17.85 3.37
N LEU A 241 -4.26 -17.03 3.71
CA LEU A 241 -4.47 -15.77 4.45
C LEU A 241 -5.39 -14.81 3.68
N TYR A 242 -5.13 -14.61 2.39
CA TYR A 242 -5.94 -13.72 1.56
C TYR A 242 -7.36 -14.26 1.36
N LYS A 243 -7.52 -15.58 1.17
CA LYS A 243 -8.83 -16.22 1.07
C LYS A 243 -9.65 -16.02 2.35
N GLN A 244 -9.04 -16.18 3.52
CA GLN A 244 -9.70 -15.93 4.80
C GLN A 244 -10.05 -14.45 4.99
N GLU A 245 -9.16 -13.54 4.59
CA GLU A 245 -9.39 -12.08 4.62
C GLU A 245 -10.59 -11.68 3.76
N TYR A 246 -10.74 -12.24 2.57
CA TYR A 246 -11.88 -11.96 1.68
C TYR A 246 -13.16 -12.68 2.10
N ALA A 247 -13.08 -13.72 2.94
CA ALA A 247 -14.24 -14.41 3.49
C ALA A 247 -14.79 -13.73 4.77
N SER A 248 -13.91 -13.19 5.61
CA SER A 248 -14.28 -12.75 6.97
C SER A 248 -13.76 -11.36 7.37
N GLY A 249 -12.79 -10.80 6.64
CA GLY A 249 -12.10 -9.57 7.01
C GLY A 249 -11.29 -9.68 8.30
N ASN A 250 -10.70 -8.56 8.74
CA ASN A 250 -9.94 -8.43 9.99
C ASN A 250 -8.71 -9.35 10.12
N ILE A 251 -8.09 -9.75 9.00
CA ILE A 251 -6.88 -10.58 8.98
C ILE A 251 -5.69 -9.78 8.46
N LEU A 252 -5.88 -9.12 7.31
CA LEU A 252 -4.82 -8.37 6.63
C LEU A 252 -5.14 -6.88 6.67
N TYR A 253 -4.21 -6.08 7.17
CA TYR A 253 -4.39 -4.65 7.32
C TYR A 253 -3.55 -3.89 6.30
N PRO A 254 -4.05 -2.76 5.78
CA PRO A 254 -3.36 -2.02 4.72
C PRO A 254 -2.02 -1.46 5.18
N GLU A 255 -1.81 -1.22 6.47
CA GLU A 255 -0.57 -0.72 7.06
C GLU A 255 -0.61 -0.86 8.60
N TYR A 256 0.44 -0.38 9.29
CA TYR A 256 0.65 -0.59 10.71
C TYR A 256 -0.29 0.18 11.65
N ASP A 257 -0.64 1.44 11.37
CA ASP A 257 -1.62 2.19 12.16
C ASP A 257 -2.99 1.49 12.11
N ALA A 258 -3.48 1.11 10.92
CA ALA A 258 -4.70 0.31 10.77
C ALA A 258 -4.64 -1.00 11.55
N TYR A 259 -3.47 -1.67 11.55
CA TYR A 259 -3.27 -2.89 12.35
C TYR A 259 -3.22 -2.61 13.86
N MET A 260 -2.47 -1.62 14.32
CA MET A 260 -2.29 -1.33 15.75
C MET A 260 -3.58 -0.82 16.38
N ASP A 261 -4.41 -0.15 15.59
CA ASP A 261 -5.67 0.43 16.01
C ASP A 261 -6.88 -0.39 15.50
N ARG A 262 -6.67 -1.65 15.09
CA ARG A 262 -7.68 -2.56 14.52
C ARG A 262 -8.95 -2.80 15.34
N GLY A 263 -8.94 -2.42 16.62
CA GLY A 263 -10.13 -2.48 17.49
C GLY A 263 -11.04 -1.25 17.37
N ARG A 264 -10.71 -0.28 16.52
CA ARG A 264 -11.44 1.00 16.41
C ARG A 264 -12.42 1.06 15.25
N PRO A 265 -13.47 1.88 15.35
CA PRO A 265 -14.30 2.24 14.21
C PRO A 265 -13.43 2.84 13.09
N TYR A 266 -13.74 2.50 11.84
CA TYR A 266 -13.08 3.01 10.62
C TYR A 266 -11.70 2.42 10.27
N ASN A 267 -11.13 1.55 11.11
CA ASN A 267 -9.92 0.79 10.76
C ASN A 267 -10.33 -0.52 10.10
N TYR A 268 -10.26 -0.52 8.78
CA TYR A 268 -10.71 -1.63 7.96
C TYR A 268 -9.52 -2.48 7.54
N SER A 269 -9.73 -3.79 7.55
CA SER A 269 -8.85 -4.72 6.84
C SER A 269 -8.94 -4.48 5.33
N ILE A 270 -8.01 -5.02 4.55
CA ILE A 270 -7.90 -4.73 3.11
C ILE A 270 -9.15 -5.13 2.31
N SER A 271 -9.94 -6.12 2.75
CA SER A 271 -11.19 -6.51 2.10
C SER A 271 -12.38 -5.62 2.48
N GLN A 272 -12.30 -4.94 3.62
CA GLN A 272 -13.36 -4.07 4.15
C GLN A 272 -13.16 -2.61 3.72
N GLY A 273 -11.93 -2.23 3.37
CA GLY A 273 -11.66 -0.94 2.74
C GLY A 273 -12.42 -0.84 1.42
N LYS A 274 -13.17 0.26 1.21
CA LYS A 274 -13.93 0.50 -0.03
C LYS A 274 -13.01 0.88 -1.21
N HIS A 275 -12.03 0.04 -1.51
CA HIS A 275 -11.14 0.20 -2.65
C HIS A 275 -11.66 -0.63 -3.82
N TYR A 276 -11.53 -0.12 -5.04
CA TYR A 276 -11.83 -0.88 -6.26
C TYR A 276 -10.73 -1.91 -6.60
N LEU A 277 -9.68 -1.99 -5.79
CA LEU A 277 -8.55 -2.89 -5.95
C LEU A 277 -8.89 -4.31 -5.49
N LYS A 278 -8.36 -5.29 -6.24
CA LYS A 278 -8.41 -6.70 -5.89
C LYS A 278 -7.02 -7.17 -5.49
N PHE A 279 -6.84 -7.41 -4.20
CA PHE A 279 -5.64 -8.02 -3.64
C PHE A 279 -5.65 -9.55 -3.74
N TYR A 280 -6.80 -10.15 -4.05
CA TYR A 280 -6.98 -11.58 -4.25
C TYR A 280 -8.04 -11.87 -5.31
N GLY A 281 -7.89 -12.98 -6.04
CA GLY A 281 -8.87 -13.41 -7.02
C GLY A 281 -8.61 -14.80 -7.59
N THR A 282 -9.57 -15.29 -8.37
CA THR A 282 -9.52 -16.58 -9.05
C THR A 282 -9.63 -16.37 -10.56
N ILE A 283 -8.89 -17.18 -11.33
CA ILE A 283 -8.89 -17.20 -12.79
C ILE A 283 -9.32 -18.61 -13.21
N LEU A 284 -10.47 -18.69 -13.88
CA LEU A 284 -11.05 -19.95 -14.35
C LEU A 284 -10.16 -20.63 -15.41
N PRO A 285 -10.34 -21.93 -15.66
CA PRO A 285 -9.68 -22.66 -16.75
C PRO A 285 -9.79 -21.91 -18.09
N ASP A 286 -8.70 -21.90 -18.85
CA ASP A 286 -8.59 -21.26 -20.18
C ASP A 286 -8.94 -19.76 -20.20
N LYS A 287 -8.95 -19.08 -19.04
CA LYS A 287 -9.18 -17.64 -18.95
C LYS A 287 -7.90 -16.86 -18.72
N THR A 288 -7.94 -15.61 -19.19
CA THR A 288 -6.88 -14.64 -19.00
C THR A 288 -7.37 -13.51 -18.11
N LEU A 289 -6.58 -13.21 -17.08
CA LEU A 289 -6.68 -11.97 -16.34
C LEU A 289 -5.73 -10.95 -16.96
N GLY A 290 -6.27 -9.95 -17.65
CA GLY A 290 -5.52 -8.75 -18.02
C GLY A 290 -5.72 -7.67 -16.96
N ASN A 291 -4.65 -7.01 -16.53
CA ASN A 291 -4.79 -5.86 -15.64
C ASN A 291 -5.37 -4.67 -16.40
N THR A 292 -6.50 -4.15 -15.94
CA THR A 292 -7.18 -2.97 -16.47
C THR A 292 -7.41 -1.93 -15.37
N GLY A 293 -6.61 -1.99 -14.30
CA GLY A 293 -6.68 -1.10 -13.13
C GLY A 293 -7.18 -1.76 -11.85
N GLN A 294 -7.62 -3.02 -11.91
CA GLN A 294 -8.06 -3.76 -10.72
C GLN A 294 -6.90 -4.31 -9.89
N ILE A 295 -5.67 -4.42 -10.44
CA ILE A 295 -4.47 -4.84 -9.71
C ILE A 295 -3.50 -3.66 -9.63
N TRP A 296 -3.05 -3.38 -8.41
CA TRP A 296 -1.98 -2.43 -8.18
C TRP A 296 -0.61 -3.13 -8.25
N PHE A 297 -0.03 -3.18 -9.44
CA PHE A 297 1.20 -3.94 -9.66
C PHE A 297 2.47 -3.14 -9.35
N ILE A 298 2.43 -1.80 -9.45
CA ILE A 298 3.58 -0.94 -9.13
C ILE A 298 3.69 -0.75 -7.62
N ASN A 299 4.89 -0.90 -7.06
CA ASN A 299 5.15 -0.69 -5.65
C ASN A 299 5.14 0.80 -5.31
N THR A 300 3.99 1.29 -4.84
CA THR A 300 3.85 2.59 -4.19
C THR A 300 2.99 2.43 -2.94
N PHE A 301 3.35 3.13 -1.86
CA PHE A 301 2.57 3.09 -0.63
C PHE A 301 1.11 3.49 -0.88
N LYS A 302 0.86 4.66 -1.50
CA LYS A 302 -0.53 5.11 -1.72
C LYS A 302 -1.30 4.20 -2.69
N GLY A 303 -0.59 3.35 -3.43
CA GLY A 303 -1.15 2.30 -4.25
C GLY A 303 -1.98 1.29 -3.47
N SER A 304 -1.66 1.01 -2.20
CA SER A 304 -2.51 0.16 -1.36
C SER A 304 -3.89 0.77 -1.09
N TYR A 305 -4.06 2.07 -1.34
CA TYR A 305 -5.32 2.81 -1.22
C TYR A 305 -5.94 3.16 -2.58
N ALA A 306 -5.37 2.67 -3.67
CA ALA A 306 -5.81 2.97 -5.03
C ALA A 306 -5.65 4.45 -5.43
N LEU A 307 -4.55 5.06 -4.96
CA LEU A 307 -4.19 6.44 -5.27
C LEU A 307 -2.90 6.47 -6.10
N ASP A 308 -2.95 7.16 -7.24
CA ASP A 308 -1.82 7.28 -8.17
C ASP A 308 -0.66 8.14 -7.64
N GLY A 309 -0.86 8.76 -6.48
CA GLY A 309 0.15 9.56 -5.81
C GLY A 309 1.32 8.74 -5.25
N PHE A 310 2.53 9.27 -5.31
CA PHE A 310 3.64 8.80 -4.47
C PHE A 310 4.52 9.98 -4.05
N GLN A 311 5.30 9.79 -2.99
CA GLN A 311 6.25 10.78 -2.51
C GLN A 311 7.64 10.46 -3.06
N GLU A 312 8.36 11.48 -3.51
CA GLU A 312 9.82 11.43 -3.56
C GLU A 312 10.30 11.90 -2.18
N TYR A 313 10.98 11.01 -1.46
CA TYR A 313 11.85 11.46 -0.39
C TYR A 313 13.15 11.85 -1.07
N GLU A 314 13.53 13.12 -0.93
CA GLU A 314 14.90 13.54 -1.27
C GLU A 314 15.84 12.76 -0.34
N ASP A 315 16.88 12.16 -0.93
CA ASP A 315 17.94 11.45 -0.20
C ASP A 315 18.76 12.42 0.67
#